data_AF-A0A4Y8K5E6-F1
#
_entry.id   AF-A0A4Y8K5E6-F1
#
_cell.length_a   1.000
_cell.length_b   1.000
_cell.length_c   1.000
_cell.angle_alpha   90.00
_cell.angle_beta   90.00
_cell.angle_gamma   90.00
#
_symmetry.space_group_name_H-M   'P 1'
#
loop_
_entity.id
_entity.type
_entity.pdbx_description
1 polymer ?
#
loop_
_entity_poly.entity_id
_entity_poly.type
_entity_poly.pdbx_seq_one_letter_code
_entity_poly.pdbx_strand_id
1 'polypeptide(L)'
;MLRACALTAQTQGCDDGEVLYLGDKIRCFTAKQHAAIAARDGGCTIPGCTIPARWTEVHHVLPWHAGGLTNIDNGTLPGPSHHHVIHRG
;
A
#
# COMPACT_ATOMS: atom_id res chain seq x y z
N MET A 1 -3.95 9.33 15.70
CA MET A 1 -4.44 7.98 16.07
C MET A 1 -5.39 7.49 14.99
N LEU A 2 -4.89 6.79 13.96
CA LEU A 2 -5.72 5.91 13.15
C LEU A 2 -4.97 4.58 13.06
N ARG A 3 -5.61 3.55 13.61
CA ARG A 3 -5.13 2.18 13.67
C ARG A 3 -4.97 1.63 12.24
N ALA A 4 -3.96 0.77 12.09
CA ALA A 4 -3.76 -0.13 10.97
C ALA A 4 -5.10 -0.68 10.45
N CYS A 5 -5.24 -0.78 9.13
CA CYS A 5 -6.34 -1.50 8.46
C CYS A 5 -6.21 -3.01 8.79
N ALA A 6 -6.45 -3.38 10.04
CA ALA A 6 -6.51 -4.76 10.47
C ALA A 6 -7.83 -5.35 9.98
N LEU A 7 -7.68 -6.27 9.03
CA LEU A 7 -8.47 -7.49 8.87
C LEU A 7 -9.97 -7.32 8.56
N THR A 8 -10.29 -7.29 7.27
CA THR A 8 -11.41 -8.05 6.66
C THR A 8 -11.20 -7.99 5.14
N ALA A 9 -10.43 -8.93 4.61
CA ALA A 9 -10.33 -9.11 3.16
C ALA A 9 -11.67 -9.67 2.68
N GLN A 10 -12.54 -8.82 2.13
CA GLN A 10 -13.69 -9.27 1.36
C GLN A 10 -13.17 -9.68 -0.02
N THR A 11 -13.02 -10.99 -0.22
CA THR A 11 -12.76 -11.58 -1.55
C THR A 11 -14.05 -11.51 -2.36
N GLN A 12 -14.28 -10.41 -3.08
CA GLN A 12 -15.27 -10.38 -4.15
C GLN A 12 -14.58 -10.86 -5.43
N GLY A 13 -14.85 -12.11 -5.80
CA GLY A 13 -14.21 -12.79 -6.93
C GLY A 13 -14.53 -12.19 -8.29
N CYS A 14 -13.56 -12.33 -9.20
CA CYS A 14 -13.81 -12.50 -10.62
C CYS A 14 -12.69 -13.38 -11.18
N ASP A 15 -13.08 -14.51 -11.75
CA ASP A 15 -12.19 -15.48 -12.36
C ASP A 15 -11.43 -14.85 -13.56
N ASP A 16 -10.16 -15.24 -13.73
CA ASP A 16 -9.28 -15.05 -14.90
C ASP A 16 -8.55 -13.70 -15.14
N GLY A 17 -8.61 -12.72 -14.24
CA GLY A 17 -7.86 -11.48 -14.41
C GLY A 17 -7.87 -10.60 -13.18
N GLU A 18 -6.90 -10.79 -12.31
CA GLU A 18 -6.91 -10.22 -10.97
C GLU A 18 -6.70 -8.71 -10.98
N VAL A 19 -7.58 -8.01 -10.27
CA VAL A 19 -7.70 -6.55 -10.36
C VAL A 19 -6.53 -5.86 -9.65
N LEU A 20 -5.60 -5.32 -10.45
CA LEU A 20 -4.50 -4.48 -9.97
C LEU A 20 -4.92 -3.02 -9.69
N TYR A 21 -6.13 -2.65 -10.11
CA TYR A 21 -6.68 -1.29 -10.05
C TYR A 21 -8.06 -1.30 -9.38
N LEU A 22 -8.13 -1.00 -8.08
CA LEU A 22 -9.40 -0.98 -7.34
C LEU A 22 -10.11 0.38 -7.39
N GLY A 23 -9.39 1.44 -7.78
CA GLY A 23 -9.93 2.80 -7.77
C GLY A 23 -10.17 3.33 -6.35
N ASP A 24 -11.20 4.15 -6.18
CA ASP A 24 -11.56 4.81 -4.91
C ASP A 24 -12.48 3.98 -4.03
N LYS A 25 -13.13 2.94 -4.57
CA LYS A 25 -14.16 2.15 -3.88
C LYS A 25 -13.65 1.36 -2.67
N ILE A 26 -12.38 0.99 -2.67
CA ILE A 26 -11.75 0.18 -1.63
C ILE A 26 -10.49 0.89 -1.16
N ARG A 27 -10.40 1.15 0.15
CA ARG A 27 -9.26 1.85 0.73
C ARG A 27 -8.01 0.97 0.85
N CYS A 28 -8.16 -0.32 1.17
CA CYS A 28 -7.01 -1.17 1.51
C CYS A 28 -6.56 -1.99 0.30
N PHE A 29 -5.25 -2.02 0.04
CA PHE A 29 -4.66 -2.78 -1.05
C PHE A 29 -4.90 -4.29 -0.87
N THR A 30 -5.10 -5.01 -1.97
CA THR A 30 -5.18 -6.48 -1.92
C THR A 30 -3.80 -7.09 -1.65
N ALA A 31 -3.77 -8.37 -1.27
CA ALA A 31 -2.53 -9.11 -1.11
C ALA A 31 -1.68 -9.15 -2.40
N LYS A 32 -2.32 -9.24 -3.57
CA LYS A 32 -1.63 -9.24 -4.88
C LYS A 32 -1.07 -7.86 -5.23
N GLN A 33 -1.81 -6.80 -4.97
CA GLN A 33 -1.30 -5.43 -5.12
C GLN A 33 -0.11 -5.19 -4.19
N HIS A 34 -0.19 -5.63 -2.93
CA HIS A 34 0.93 -5.55 -2.00
C HIS A 34 2.14 -6.35 -2.52
N ALA A 35 1.95 -7.57 -3.00
CA ALA A 35 3.04 -8.36 -3.56
C ALA A 35 3.68 -7.68 -4.79
N ALA A 36 2.89 -7.08 -5.67
CA ALA A 36 3.39 -6.33 -6.83
C ALA A 36 4.21 -5.10 -6.40
N ILE A 37 3.71 -4.34 -5.42
CA ILE A 37 4.40 -3.18 -4.86
C ILE A 37 5.71 -3.61 -4.18
N ALA A 38 5.69 -4.70 -3.40
CA ALA A 38 6.88 -5.25 -2.77
C ALA A 38 7.94 -5.73 -3.77
N ALA A 39 7.51 -6.35 -4.87
CA ALA A 39 8.40 -6.75 -5.95
C ALA A 39 9.01 -5.54 -6.68
N ARG A 40 8.26 -4.44 -6.83
CA ARG A 40 8.74 -3.20 -7.44
C ARG A 40 9.70 -2.44 -6.53
N ASP A 41 9.33 -2.26 -5.27
CA ASP A 41 10.04 -1.37 -4.34
C ASP A 41 11.22 -2.08 -3.65
N GLY A 42 11.19 -3.40 -3.53
CA GLY A 42 12.24 -4.22 -2.90
C GLY A 42 12.39 -4.02 -1.38
N GLY A 43 11.75 -3.00 -0.81
CA GLY A 43 11.87 -2.62 0.59
C GLY A 43 11.47 -1.17 0.80
N CYS A 44 11.97 -0.57 1.87
CA CYS A 44 11.69 0.82 2.17
C CYS A 44 12.12 1.75 1.02
N THR A 45 11.20 2.55 0.49
CA THR A 45 11.47 3.45 -0.67
C THR A 45 12.26 4.72 -0.31
N ILE A 46 12.49 4.97 0.98
CA ILE A 46 13.30 6.10 1.46
C ILE A 46 14.79 5.83 1.18
N PRO A 47 15.51 6.76 0.51
CA PRO A 47 16.93 6.61 0.21
C PRO A 47 17.77 6.27 1.44
N GLY A 48 18.64 5.27 1.31
CA GLY A 48 19.53 4.82 2.39
C GLY A 48 18.88 3.90 3.43
N CYS A 49 17.58 3.64 3.35
CA CYS A 49 16.92 2.65 4.20
C CYS A 49 17.00 1.25 3.57
N THR A 50 17.31 0.24 4.38
CA THR A 50 17.48 -1.16 3.93
C THR A 50 16.44 -2.12 4.52
N ILE A 51 15.36 -1.58 5.10
CA ILE A 51 14.29 -2.40 5.68
C ILE A 51 13.62 -3.20 4.57
N PRO A 52 13.52 -4.54 4.70
CA PRO A 52 12.91 -5.39 3.69
C PRO A 52 11.39 -5.18 3.62
N ALA A 53 10.79 -5.40 2.45
CA ALA A 53 9.36 -5.18 2.22
C ALA A 53 8.44 -5.90 3.22
N ARG A 54 8.86 -7.09 3.71
CA ARG A 54 8.12 -7.85 4.73
C ARG A 54 7.94 -7.13 6.07
N TRP A 55 8.71 -6.06 6.31
CA TRP A 55 8.66 -5.22 7.52
C TRP A 55 8.06 -3.84 7.24
N THR A 56 7.43 -3.67 6.09
CA THR A 56 6.80 -2.41 5.67
C THR A 56 5.30 -2.61 5.47
N GLU A 57 4.56 -1.51 5.54
CA GLU A 57 3.14 -1.47 5.19
C GLU A 57 2.96 -0.64 3.92
N VAL A 58 1.99 -1.00 3.07
CA VAL A 58 1.69 -0.21 1.87
C VAL A 58 1.02 1.10 2.26
N HIS A 59 1.58 2.20 1.77
CA HIS A 59 1.04 3.55 1.86
C HIS A 59 0.55 4.06 0.52
N HIS A 60 -0.51 4.86 0.54
CA HIS A 60 -0.86 5.68 -0.60
C HIS A 60 0.09 6.89 -0.71
N VAL A 61 0.59 7.17 -1.91
CA VAL A 61 1.39 8.38 -2.19
C VAL A 61 0.48 9.61 -2.18
N LEU A 62 -0.60 9.61 -2.96
CA LEU A 62 -1.73 10.53 -2.80
C LEU A 62 -2.70 9.90 -1.79
N PRO A 63 -2.97 10.53 -0.62
CA PRO A 63 -3.83 9.94 0.39
C PRO A 63 -5.22 9.60 -0.18
N TRP A 64 -5.76 8.45 0.22
CA TRP A 64 -7.08 8.00 -0.24
C TRP A 64 -8.19 9.03 0.03
N HIS A 65 -8.18 9.67 1.21
CA HIS A 65 -9.16 10.72 1.56
C HIS A 65 -9.02 12.02 0.74
N ALA A 66 -7.89 12.19 0.03
CA ALA A 66 -7.63 13.28 -0.89
C ALA A 66 -7.85 12.87 -2.36
N GLY A 67 -8.54 11.76 -2.61
CA GLY A 67 -8.81 11.25 -3.96
C GLY A 67 -7.77 10.25 -4.49
N GLY A 68 -6.86 9.78 -3.65
CA GLY A 68 -5.89 8.73 -4.01
C GLY A 68 -6.55 7.39 -4.34
N LEU A 69 -6.22 6.84 -5.51
CA LEU A 69 -6.73 5.53 -5.93
C LEU A 69 -5.94 4.39 -5.28
N THR A 70 -6.60 3.27 -5.02
CA THR A 70 -5.96 2.03 -4.55
C THR A 70 -5.51 1.21 -5.75
N ASN A 71 -4.48 1.74 -6.40
CA ASN A 71 -3.82 1.17 -7.57
C ASN A 71 -2.32 1.03 -7.27
N ILE A 72 -1.64 0.05 -7.87
CA ILE A 72 -0.24 -0.28 -7.54
C ILE A 72 0.75 0.88 -7.75
N ASP A 73 0.46 1.79 -8.68
CA ASP A 73 1.22 3.01 -8.98
C ASP A 73 1.12 4.07 -7.88
N ASN A 74 0.00 4.10 -7.14
CA ASN A 74 -0.18 4.98 -5.99
C ASN A 74 0.23 4.34 -4.65
N GLY A 75 0.70 3.08 -4.65
CA GLY A 75 1.23 2.42 -3.47
C GLY A 75 2.74 2.64 -3.29
N THR A 76 3.24 2.70 -2.06
CA THR A 76 4.68 2.75 -1.71
C THR A 76 4.94 2.06 -0.37
N LEU A 77 6.18 1.64 -0.10
CA LEU A 77 6.57 0.96 1.13
C LEU A 77 7.45 1.83 2.03
N PRO A 78 6.91 2.66 2.93
CA PRO A 78 7.71 3.28 3.97
C PRO A 78 7.98 2.30 5.12
N GLY A 79 9.23 2.25 5.57
CA GLY A 79 9.60 1.52 6.78
C GLY A 79 8.96 2.13 8.04
N PRO A 80 8.86 1.38 9.15
CA PRO A 80 8.17 1.82 10.37
C PRO A 80 8.68 3.15 10.94
N SER A 81 9.99 3.41 10.85
CA SER A 81 10.61 4.68 11.28
C SER A 81 10.24 5.86 10.39
N HIS A 82 9.92 5.62 9.12
CA HIS A 82 9.63 6.65 8.12
C HIS A 82 8.12 6.85 7.89
N HIS A 83 7.31 5.86 8.26
CA HIS A 83 5.84 5.91 8.16
C HIS A 83 5.23 7.10 8.91
N HIS A 84 5.82 7.53 10.03
CA HIS A 84 5.34 8.71 10.77
C HIS A 84 5.80 10.04 10.18
N VAL A 85 6.87 10.04 9.37
CA VAL A 85 7.42 11.26 8.76
C VAL A 85 6.56 11.71 7.58
N ILE A 86 5.97 10.76 6.85
CA ILE A 86 5.14 11.02 5.66
C ILE A 86 3.86 11.78 6.00
N HIS A 87 3.37 11.70 7.25
CA HIS A 87 2.17 12.41 7.69
C HIS A 87 2.44 13.80 8.31
N ARG A 88 3.69 14.30 8.28
CA ARG A 88 4.04 15.61 8.86
C ARG A 88 4.07 16.77 7.84
N GLY A 89 3.43 16.59 6.69
CA GLY A 89 3.19 17.64 5.69
C GLY A 89 1.87 18.34 5.95
#